data_AF-A0A5J4TDD3-F1
#
_entry.id   AF-A0A5J4TDD3-F1
#
_cell.length_a   1.000
_cell.length_b   1.000
_cell.length_c   1.000
_cell.angle_alpha   90.00
_cell.angle_beta   90.00
_cell.angle_gamma   90.00
#
_symmetry.space_group_name_H-M   'P 1'
#
loop_
_entity.id
_entity.type
_entity.pdbx_description
1 polymer ?
#
loop_
_entity_poly.entity_id
_entity_poly.type
_entity_poly.pdbx_seq_one_letter_code
_entity_poly.pdbx_strand_id
1 'polypeptide(L)'
;MPALFDKEILISLSDSDHDVTQIQNSFLSIELTANVQFDNKFDGYEEAYKDGTALFIGLKSASQVIREYIIYHGGRTIDGTLQNDSTTEQFIYNTVKPRSEKNKRKHIHSLYENIHKYDKSACGTYVTIREIEEAINDQVSIPYTMPIRFRLSIPLDNILIFSGFTDYPNSLLGDLKIKFKINPNAFVFAQVNSIISMAKYFTMNKTDLMAGGPDKLKIIEILFRNWSLGYQYSKQFTKMGCTADLITKISIELITNSGLKNLMGSITPVTLSIKNYVVTEVTANMSGYKATDDCLQRVRDFFANRPFVVPSQRVEAWSFPTSATTTGIRTSQNIPLSHVTD
;
A
#
# COMPACT_ATOMS: atom_id res chain seq x y z
N MET A 1 -0.21 19.38 -7.48
CA MET A 1 -0.99 19.42 -8.74
C MET A 1 -1.84 18.16 -8.81
N PRO A 2 -3.17 18.25 -8.93
CA PRO A 2 -3.99 17.06 -9.08
C PRO A 2 -3.74 16.40 -10.45
N ALA A 3 -3.32 15.14 -10.45
CA ALA A 3 -3.01 14.38 -11.65
C ALA A 3 -4.14 13.37 -11.96
N LEU A 4 -4.61 13.38 -13.22
CA LEU A 4 -5.54 12.38 -13.78
C LEU A 4 -4.82 11.03 -13.97
N PHE A 5 -5.60 9.97 -14.17
CA PHE A 5 -5.13 8.62 -14.47
C PHE A 5 -3.97 8.62 -15.49
N ASP A 6 -2.91 7.89 -15.15
CA ASP A 6 -1.72 7.65 -15.99
C ASP A 6 -0.82 8.88 -16.30
N LYS A 7 -0.99 9.99 -15.56
CA LYS A 7 -0.11 11.15 -15.69
C LYS A 7 1.25 10.93 -15.02
N GLU A 8 2.28 11.52 -15.64
CA GLU A 8 3.61 11.65 -15.07
C GLU A 8 3.64 12.70 -13.96
N ILE A 9 4.31 12.37 -12.87
CA ILE A 9 4.55 13.24 -11.72
C ILE A 9 6.06 13.49 -11.68
N LEU A 10 6.46 14.76 -11.77
CA LEU A 10 7.85 15.19 -11.57
C LEU A 10 7.96 15.92 -10.24
N ILE A 11 8.85 15.47 -9.36
CA ILE A 11 9.08 16.10 -8.05
C ILE A 11 10.57 16.23 -7.76
N SER A 12 10.96 17.36 -7.16
CA SER A 12 12.34 17.57 -6.71
C SER A 12 12.60 16.79 -5.42
N LEU A 13 13.80 16.22 -5.36
CA LEU A 13 14.41 15.50 -4.25
C LEU A 13 15.59 16.29 -3.68
N SER A 14 15.58 17.60 -3.87
CA SER A 14 16.54 18.53 -3.29
C SER A 14 15.80 19.75 -2.77
N ASP A 15 16.24 20.28 -1.65
CA ASP A 15 15.64 21.43 -1.00
C ASP A 15 16.64 22.58 -0.92
N SER A 16 16.25 23.78 -1.36
CA SER A 16 17.09 24.98 -1.27
C SER A 16 17.41 25.40 0.16
N ASP A 17 16.60 24.96 1.14
CA ASP A 17 16.83 25.23 2.56
C ASP A 17 17.94 24.36 3.17
N HIS A 18 18.42 23.37 2.44
CA HIS A 18 19.51 22.48 2.85
C HIS A 18 20.70 22.63 1.91
N ASP A 19 21.91 22.57 2.44
CA ASP A 19 23.12 22.53 1.61
C ASP A 19 23.43 21.11 1.13
N VAL A 20 23.04 20.15 1.98
CA VAL A 20 23.15 18.72 1.76
C VAL A 20 21.84 18.06 2.17
N THR A 21 21.30 17.26 1.25
CA THR A 21 20.06 16.51 1.43
C THR A 21 20.36 15.07 1.81
N GLN A 22 19.79 14.58 2.90
CA GLN A 22 19.89 13.20 3.38
C GLN A 22 18.84 12.32 2.70
N ILE A 23 19.17 11.73 1.56
CA ILE A 23 18.26 10.89 0.76
C ILE A 23 17.71 9.73 1.59
N GLN A 24 18.56 9.02 2.33
CA GLN A 24 18.17 7.88 3.18
C GLN A 24 17.14 8.22 4.29
N ASN A 25 17.08 9.47 4.73
CA ASN A 25 16.15 9.92 5.78
C ASN A 25 14.90 10.61 5.21
N SER A 26 14.87 10.81 3.89
CA SER A 26 13.82 11.54 3.20
C SER A 26 12.74 10.59 2.66
N PHE A 27 11.55 11.12 2.42
CA PHE A 27 10.43 10.31 1.91
C PHE A 27 9.44 11.13 1.07
N LEU A 28 8.76 10.46 0.15
CA LEU A 28 7.65 11.00 -0.60
C LEU A 28 6.33 10.72 0.14
N SER A 29 5.51 11.75 0.29
CA SER A 29 4.11 11.62 0.70
C SER A 29 3.22 11.75 -0.52
N ILE A 30 2.36 10.76 -0.76
CA ILE A 30 1.39 10.77 -1.85
C ILE A 30 -0.01 10.66 -1.26
N GLU A 31 -0.86 11.63 -1.58
CA GLU A 31 -2.29 11.53 -1.35
C GLU A 31 -3.01 11.29 -2.68
N LEU A 32 -3.81 10.24 -2.73
CA LEU A 32 -4.62 9.92 -3.91
C LEU A 32 -5.99 9.40 -3.51
N THR A 33 -6.99 9.67 -4.34
CA THR A 33 -8.33 9.10 -4.23
C THR A 33 -8.55 8.16 -5.40
N ALA A 34 -8.83 6.89 -5.14
CA ALA A 34 -9.15 5.90 -6.16
C ALA A 34 -10.64 5.59 -6.13
N ASN A 35 -11.25 5.50 -7.31
CA ASN A 35 -12.61 5.00 -7.47
C ASN A 35 -12.56 3.47 -7.52
N VAL A 36 -12.83 2.84 -6.38
CA VAL A 36 -12.80 1.39 -6.21
C VAL A 36 -14.15 0.81 -6.59
N GLN A 37 -14.13 -0.21 -7.42
CA GLN A 37 -15.28 -0.93 -7.93
C GLN A 37 -15.50 -2.23 -7.16
N PHE A 38 -16.75 -2.50 -6.80
CA PHE A 38 -17.20 -3.68 -6.07
C PHE A 38 -18.24 -4.43 -6.90
N ASP A 39 -18.10 -5.76 -7.01
CA ASP A 39 -19.10 -6.62 -7.65
C ASP A 39 -20.18 -7.16 -6.69
N ASN A 40 -20.09 -6.83 -5.40
CA ASN A 40 -20.98 -7.27 -4.33
C ASN A 40 -21.42 -6.08 -3.44
N LYS A 41 -22.64 -6.13 -2.88
CA LYS A 41 -23.19 -5.08 -2.01
C LYS A 41 -22.85 -5.21 -0.52
N PHE A 42 -22.48 -6.40 -0.05
CA PHE A 42 -22.33 -6.68 1.39
C PHE A 42 -23.59 -6.36 2.24
N ASP A 43 -24.77 -6.48 1.65
CA ASP A 43 -26.08 -6.19 2.30
C ASP A 43 -26.51 -7.25 3.33
N GLY A 44 -25.82 -8.40 3.36
CA GLY A 44 -26.13 -9.51 4.26
C GLY A 44 -25.66 -9.34 5.71
N TYR A 45 -24.99 -8.25 6.06
CA TYR A 45 -24.56 -8.04 7.44
C TYR A 45 -25.71 -7.54 8.32
N GLU A 46 -25.87 -8.11 9.50
CA GLU A 46 -26.73 -7.52 10.54
C GLU A 46 -26.24 -6.13 10.94
N GLU A 47 -27.18 -5.22 11.21
CA GLU A 47 -26.91 -3.81 11.53
C GLU A 47 -25.86 -3.62 12.64
N ALA A 48 -25.88 -4.48 13.66
CA ALA A 48 -24.96 -4.40 14.78
C ALA A 48 -23.48 -4.69 14.43
N TYR A 49 -23.21 -5.28 13.26
CA TYR A 49 -21.87 -5.74 12.87
C TYR A 49 -21.20 -4.93 11.78
N LYS A 50 -21.98 -4.09 11.07
CA LYS A 50 -21.53 -3.35 9.90
C LYS A 50 -20.39 -2.36 10.23
N ASP A 51 -20.49 -1.69 11.36
CA ASP A 51 -19.51 -0.68 11.80
C ASP A 51 -18.21 -1.31 12.33
N GLY A 52 -18.30 -2.54 12.85
CA GLY A 52 -17.18 -3.26 13.45
C GLY A 52 -16.44 -4.19 12.49
N THR A 53 -17.00 -4.48 11.31
CA THR A 53 -16.37 -5.34 10.30
C THR A 53 -15.77 -4.49 9.19
N ALA A 54 -14.53 -4.77 8.81
CA ALA A 54 -13.80 -3.97 7.83
C ALA A 54 -13.06 -4.81 6.78
N LEU A 55 -12.95 -4.24 5.59
CA LEU A 55 -12.03 -4.67 4.54
C LEU A 55 -10.81 -3.75 4.56
N PHE A 56 -9.63 -4.35 4.43
CA PHE A 56 -8.43 -3.59 4.11
C PHE A 56 -8.33 -3.42 2.61
N ILE A 57 -8.06 -2.20 2.16
CA ILE A 57 -7.73 -1.86 0.78
C ILE A 57 -6.45 -1.02 0.82
N GLY A 58 -5.43 -1.36 0.05
CA GLY A 58 -4.15 -0.64 0.09
C GLY A 58 -3.02 -1.33 -0.65
N LEU A 59 -1.80 -1.17 -0.15
CA LEU A 59 -0.58 -1.73 -0.73
C LEU A 59 0.16 -2.59 0.30
N LYS A 60 0.90 -3.59 -0.20
CA LYS A 60 1.84 -4.35 0.65
C LYS A 60 3.07 -3.50 1.03
N SER A 61 3.51 -2.65 0.11
CA SER A 61 4.51 -1.61 0.33
C SER A 61 4.09 -0.34 -0.40
N ALA A 62 4.20 0.81 0.25
CA ALA A 62 3.87 2.12 -0.33
C ALA A 62 4.64 2.37 -1.62
N SER A 63 5.92 1.93 -1.65
CA SER A 63 6.79 2.13 -2.80
C SER A 63 6.17 1.51 -4.07
N GLN A 64 5.47 0.36 -3.95
CA GLN A 64 4.94 -0.41 -5.10
C GLN A 64 3.92 0.38 -5.92
N VAL A 65 3.43 1.50 -5.38
CA VAL A 65 2.60 2.45 -6.11
C VAL A 65 3.33 3.07 -7.30
N ILE A 66 4.67 3.09 -7.32
CA ILE A 66 5.46 3.59 -8.43
C ILE A 66 5.52 2.50 -9.51
N ARG A 67 4.97 2.81 -10.69
CA ARG A 67 4.99 1.91 -11.87
C ARG A 67 6.33 1.97 -12.59
N GLU A 68 6.68 3.18 -12.97
CA GLU A 68 7.87 3.51 -13.74
C GLU A 68 8.47 4.77 -13.16
N TYR A 69 9.79 4.91 -13.23
CA TYR A 69 10.46 6.13 -12.86
C TYR A 69 11.68 6.40 -13.73
N ILE A 70 12.12 7.65 -13.73
CA ILE A 70 13.39 8.09 -14.29
C ILE A 70 13.93 9.25 -13.45
N ILE A 71 15.26 9.32 -13.30
CA ILE A 71 15.92 10.35 -12.49
C ILE A 71 16.41 11.48 -13.39
N TYR A 72 16.22 12.71 -12.92
CA TYR A 72 16.71 13.91 -13.57
C TYR A 72 17.74 14.62 -12.69
N HIS A 73 18.76 15.17 -13.33
CA HIS A 73 19.75 16.03 -12.74
C HIS A 73 20.02 17.20 -13.68
N GLY A 74 19.92 18.44 -13.19
CA GLY A 74 20.18 19.64 -14.00
C GLY A 74 19.30 19.74 -15.26
N GLY A 75 18.03 19.29 -15.16
CA GLY A 75 17.09 19.29 -16.29
C GLY A 75 17.31 18.19 -17.34
N ARG A 76 18.28 17.29 -17.15
CA ARG A 76 18.56 16.16 -18.05
C ARG A 76 18.29 14.84 -17.35
N THR A 77 17.88 13.82 -18.10
CA THR A 77 17.75 12.46 -17.60
C THR A 77 19.12 11.86 -17.32
N ILE A 78 19.27 11.16 -16.21
CA ILE A 78 20.49 10.38 -15.93
C ILE A 78 20.40 9.05 -16.68
N ASP A 79 21.44 8.71 -17.44
CA ASP A 79 21.48 7.47 -18.22
C ASP A 79 21.41 6.22 -17.31
N GLY A 80 20.76 5.17 -17.79
CA GLY A 80 20.57 3.92 -17.05
C GLY A 80 19.58 3.98 -15.87
N THR A 81 18.93 5.12 -15.62
CA THR A 81 17.97 5.28 -14.49
C THR A 81 16.51 5.03 -14.85
N LEU A 82 16.20 4.86 -16.14
CA LEU A 82 14.85 4.52 -16.59
C LEU A 82 14.48 3.12 -16.10
N GLN A 83 13.45 3.03 -15.25
CA GLN A 83 12.87 1.79 -14.79
C GLN A 83 11.40 1.71 -15.24
N ASN A 84 11.07 0.71 -16.05
CA ASN A 84 9.73 0.51 -16.61
C ASN A 84 8.85 -0.42 -15.76
N ASP A 85 9.44 -1.26 -14.91
CA ASP A 85 8.72 -2.15 -13.99
C ASP A 85 9.26 -2.02 -12.56
N SER A 86 9.07 -0.82 -12.01
CA SER A 86 9.50 -0.52 -10.65
C SER A 86 8.70 -1.28 -9.60
N THR A 87 7.45 -1.66 -9.90
CA THR A 87 6.63 -2.45 -8.98
C THR A 87 7.25 -3.82 -8.70
N THR A 88 7.71 -4.53 -9.73
CA THR A 88 8.40 -5.82 -9.56
C THR A 88 9.75 -5.64 -8.88
N GLU A 89 10.54 -4.65 -9.32
CA GLU A 89 11.84 -4.33 -8.72
C GLU A 89 11.74 -4.15 -7.20
N GLN A 90 10.79 -3.32 -6.78
CA GLN A 90 10.60 -3.05 -5.37
C GLN A 90 9.94 -4.21 -4.64
N PHE A 91 9.13 -5.05 -5.30
CA PHE A 91 8.64 -6.27 -4.68
C PHE A 91 9.80 -7.20 -4.31
N ILE A 92 10.78 -7.39 -5.20
CA ILE A 92 11.97 -8.21 -4.95
C ILE A 92 12.78 -7.61 -3.81
N TYR A 93 13.11 -6.31 -3.90
CA TYR A 93 13.88 -5.62 -2.88
C TYR A 93 13.20 -5.65 -1.51
N ASN A 94 11.88 -5.42 -1.45
CA ASN A 94 11.14 -5.52 -0.20
C ASN A 94 11.00 -6.95 0.30
N THR A 95 11.10 -7.98 -0.54
CA THR A 95 11.00 -9.38 -0.10
C THR A 95 12.18 -9.77 0.78
N VAL A 96 13.38 -9.31 0.44
CA VAL A 96 14.61 -9.60 1.20
C VAL A 96 14.74 -8.74 2.47
N LYS A 97 14.00 -7.63 2.60
CA LYS A 97 14.02 -6.80 3.82
C LYS A 97 13.51 -7.56 5.04
N PRO A 98 14.20 -7.46 6.20
CA PRO A 98 13.80 -8.16 7.41
C PRO A 98 12.46 -7.63 7.95
N ARG A 99 11.70 -8.51 8.60
CA ARG A 99 10.36 -8.17 9.14
C ARG A 99 10.41 -7.04 10.17
N SER A 100 11.49 -6.93 10.93
CA SER A 100 11.70 -5.88 11.92
C SER A 100 11.77 -4.49 11.32
N GLU A 101 12.29 -4.34 10.09
CA GLU A 101 12.30 -3.05 9.39
C GLU A 101 10.91 -2.66 8.87
N LYS A 102 10.15 -3.64 8.37
CA LYS A 102 8.81 -3.42 7.82
C LYS A 102 7.79 -2.93 8.86
N ASN A 103 8.03 -3.19 10.14
CA ASN A 103 7.10 -2.88 11.24
C ASN A 103 7.37 -1.54 11.94
N LYS A 104 8.39 -0.77 11.57
CA LYS A 104 8.80 0.43 12.34
C LYS A 104 7.96 1.67 12.07
N ARG A 105 7.48 1.86 10.84
CA ARG A 105 6.91 3.13 10.37
C ARG A 105 5.50 2.92 9.80
N LYS A 106 4.60 3.83 10.14
CA LYS A 106 3.20 3.82 9.65
C LYS A 106 3.13 4.14 8.17
N HIS A 107 2.15 3.55 7.49
CA HIS A 107 1.81 3.82 6.08
C HIS A 107 2.88 3.41 5.05
N ILE A 108 3.84 2.58 5.45
CA ILE A 108 4.91 2.10 4.56
C ILE A 108 4.69 0.67 4.13
N HIS A 109 4.42 -0.23 5.07
CA HIS A 109 4.20 -1.65 4.79
C HIS A 109 2.90 -2.17 5.41
N SER A 110 2.31 -3.15 4.73
CA SER A 110 1.14 -3.89 5.21
C SER A 110 1.48 -5.38 5.23
N LEU A 111 1.84 -5.90 6.40
CA LEU A 111 2.00 -7.34 6.59
C LEU A 111 0.63 -7.99 6.81
N TYR A 112 0.36 -9.10 6.13
CA TYR A 112 -0.95 -9.74 6.19
C TYR A 112 -1.36 -10.07 7.63
N GLU A 113 -0.45 -10.58 8.45
CA GLU A 113 -0.75 -10.96 9.84
C GLU A 113 -1.14 -9.76 10.69
N ASN A 114 -0.59 -8.57 10.39
CA ASN A 114 -0.92 -7.33 11.08
C ASN A 114 -2.26 -6.79 10.58
N ILE A 115 -2.47 -6.78 9.27
CA ILE A 115 -3.73 -6.35 8.65
C ILE A 115 -4.89 -7.21 9.12
N HIS A 116 -4.71 -8.53 9.17
CA HIS A 116 -5.69 -9.48 9.67
C HIS A 116 -6.08 -9.19 11.13
N LYS A 117 -5.15 -8.64 11.92
CA LYS A 117 -5.36 -8.20 13.31
C LYS A 117 -5.80 -6.74 13.43
N TYR A 118 -6.19 -6.09 12.33
CA TYR A 118 -6.66 -4.70 12.31
C TYR A 118 -5.63 -3.71 12.86
N ASP A 119 -4.39 -3.78 12.37
CA ASP A 119 -3.30 -2.91 12.76
C ASP A 119 -3.41 -1.50 12.15
N LYS A 120 -3.21 -0.45 12.95
CA LYS A 120 -3.39 0.94 12.50
C LYS A 120 -2.23 1.50 11.66
N SER A 121 -1.10 0.79 11.57
CA SER A 121 0.08 1.24 10.82
C SER A 121 0.02 0.87 9.34
N ALA A 122 -1.09 0.31 8.88
CA ALA A 122 -1.29 -0.18 7.51
C ALA A 122 -0.96 0.87 6.43
N CYS A 123 -0.37 0.39 5.33
CA CYS A 123 -0.22 1.15 4.09
C CYS A 123 -1.50 1.02 3.26
N GLY A 124 -2.56 1.69 3.71
CA GLY A 124 -3.87 1.62 3.08
C GLY A 124 -4.96 2.16 3.99
N THR A 125 -6.19 1.87 3.60
CA THR A 125 -7.40 2.31 4.28
C THR A 125 -8.23 1.09 4.67
N TYR A 126 -8.74 1.10 5.89
CA TYR A 126 -9.78 0.18 6.30
C TYR A 126 -11.12 0.80 5.97
N VAL A 127 -11.96 0.06 5.26
CA VAL A 127 -13.33 0.47 4.94
C VAL A 127 -14.27 -0.50 5.62
N THR A 128 -15.12 0.03 6.48
CA THR A 128 -16.15 -0.75 7.18
C THR A 128 -17.24 -1.18 6.22
N ILE A 129 -17.95 -2.25 6.55
CA ILE A 129 -19.09 -2.69 5.75
C ILE A 129 -20.17 -1.60 5.70
N ARG A 130 -20.35 -0.83 6.79
CA ARG A 130 -21.23 0.34 6.82
C ARG A 130 -20.87 1.37 5.75
N GLU A 131 -19.61 1.79 5.71
CA GLU A 131 -19.13 2.79 4.77
C GLU A 131 -19.29 2.31 3.32
N ILE A 132 -19.08 1.01 3.06
CA ILE A 132 -19.31 0.42 1.73
C ILE A 132 -20.80 0.50 1.37
N GLU A 133 -21.67 0.00 2.25
CA GLU A 133 -23.12 -0.03 2.02
C GLU A 133 -23.67 1.38 1.77
N GLU A 134 -23.35 2.35 2.62
CA GLU A 134 -23.78 3.73 2.47
C GLU A 134 -23.29 4.35 1.16
N ALA A 135 -22.05 4.09 0.76
CA ALA A 135 -21.49 4.64 -0.47
C ALA A 135 -22.13 4.07 -1.75
N ILE A 136 -22.69 2.86 -1.68
CA ILE A 136 -23.21 2.14 -2.85
C ILE A 136 -24.73 1.96 -2.85
N ASN A 137 -25.43 2.36 -1.78
CA ASN A 137 -26.87 2.11 -1.61
C ASN A 137 -27.71 2.64 -2.78
N ASP A 138 -27.40 3.86 -3.23
CA ASP A 138 -28.14 4.54 -4.31
C ASP A 138 -27.69 4.10 -5.72
N GLN A 139 -26.71 3.20 -5.82
CA GLN A 139 -26.19 2.74 -7.11
C GLN A 139 -26.98 1.54 -7.62
N VAL A 140 -27.48 1.67 -8.84
CA VAL A 140 -28.41 0.70 -9.44
C VAL A 140 -27.68 -0.38 -10.26
N SER A 141 -26.47 -0.11 -10.75
CA SER A 141 -25.70 -1.02 -11.61
C SER A 141 -24.38 -1.46 -11.01
N ILE A 142 -24.09 -2.75 -11.18
CA ILE A 142 -22.79 -3.37 -10.87
C ILE A 142 -21.82 -3.09 -12.03
N PRO A 143 -20.53 -2.83 -11.77
CA PRO A 143 -19.91 -2.74 -10.45
C PRO A 143 -20.18 -1.41 -9.74
N TYR A 144 -20.46 -1.47 -8.44
CA TYR A 144 -20.64 -0.31 -7.58
C TYR A 144 -19.33 0.42 -7.39
N THR A 145 -19.33 1.75 -7.29
CA THR A 145 -18.11 2.55 -7.19
C THR A 145 -18.07 3.36 -5.91
N MET A 146 -17.01 3.23 -5.11
CA MET A 146 -16.77 4.03 -3.92
C MET A 146 -15.43 4.77 -4.04
N PRO A 147 -15.39 6.10 -3.84
CA PRO A 147 -14.13 6.83 -3.77
C PRO A 147 -13.44 6.54 -2.43
N ILE A 148 -12.19 6.05 -2.48
CA ILE A 148 -11.38 5.77 -1.30
C ILE A 148 -10.10 6.60 -1.36
N ARG A 149 -9.84 7.37 -0.29
CA ARG A 149 -8.62 8.16 -0.13
C ARG A 149 -7.52 7.31 0.49
N PHE A 150 -6.31 7.44 -0.04
CA PHE A 150 -5.10 6.80 0.44
C PHE A 150 -4.04 7.85 0.77
N ARG A 151 -3.30 7.59 1.84
CA ARG A 151 -2.12 8.35 2.26
C ARG A 151 -0.94 7.40 2.30
N LEU A 152 0.02 7.63 1.41
CA LEU A 152 1.18 6.77 1.23
C LEU A 152 2.44 7.52 1.65
N SER A 153 3.33 6.83 2.36
CA SER A 153 4.66 7.34 2.71
C SER A 153 5.70 6.39 2.13
N ILE A 154 6.51 6.90 1.21
CA ILE A 154 7.52 6.16 0.47
C ILE A 154 8.90 6.69 0.87
N PRO A 155 9.60 6.02 1.79
CA PRO A 155 11.01 6.31 2.03
C PRO A 155 11.81 6.22 0.73
N LEU A 156 12.74 7.15 0.50
CA LEU A 156 13.53 7.11 -0.72
C LEU A 156 14.43 5.87 -0.76
N ASP A 157 14.97 5.44 0.36
CA ASP A 157 15.75 4.19 0.51
C ASP A 157 14.94 2.89 0.28
N ASN A 158 13.61 3.00 0.13
CA ASN A 158 12.74 1.91 -0.34
C ASN A 158 12.61 1.86 -1.88
N ILE A 159 13.06 2.88 -2.60
CA ILE A 159 13.19 2.87 -4.06
C ILE A 159 14.61 2.40 -4.38
N LEU A 160 14.73 1.30 -5.14
CA LEU A 160 15.99 0.55 -5.25
C LEU A 160 17.18 1.42 -5.71
N ILE A 161 16.95 2.35 -6.64
CA ILE A 161 17.99 3.26 -7.15
C ILE A 161 18.59 4.18 -6.07
N PHE A 162 17.86 4.43 -4.98
CA PHE A 162 18.30 5.27 -3.87
C PHE A 162 18.76 4.46 -2.65
N SER A 163 18.75 3.13 -2.72
CA SER A 163 19.11 2.26 -1.58
C SER A 163 20.51 2.52 -1.01
N GLY A 164 21.48 2.86 -1.87
CA GLY A 164 22.85 3.22 -1.48
C GLY A 164 23.09 4.73 -1.35
N PHE A 165 22.06 5.56 -1.50
CA PHE A 165 22.19 7.00 -1.55
C PHE A 165 21.99 7.62 -0.16
N THR A 166 23.08 8.10 0.45
CA THR A 166 23.04 8.71 1.79
C THR A 166 22.83 10.23 1.71
N ASP A 167 23.85 10.96 1.27
CA ASP A 167 23.92 12.41 1.31
C ASP A 167 24.13 12.96 -0.11
N TYR A 168 23.33 13.94 -0.48
CA TYR A 168 23.36 14.61 -1.77
C TYR A 168 23.71 16.09 -1.59
N PRO A 169 24.89 16.57 -2.01
CA PRO A 169 25.31 17.96 -1.85
C PRO A 169 24.64 18.86 -2.88
N ASN A 170 23.36 19.17 -2.67
CA ASN A 170 22.52 19.91 -3.60
C ASN A 170 23.01 21.36 -3.83
N SER A 171 23.70 21.97 -2.85
CA SER A 171 24.39 23.26 -3.01
C SER A 171 25.50 23.27 -4.08
N LEU A 172 26.08 22.10 -4.38
CA LEU A 172 27.15 21.93 -5.35
C LEU A 172 26.65 21.35 -6.67
N LEU A 173 25.87 20.27 -6.59
CA LEU A 173 25.45 19.48 -7.76
C LEU A 173 24.16 20.02 -8.39
N GLY A 174 23.38 20.78 -7.63
CA GLY A 174 22.12 21.35 -8.07
C GLY A 174 20.96 20.37 -7.87
N ASP A 175 19.92 20.53 -8.68
CA ASP A 175 18.61 19.95 -8.45
C ASP A 175 18.52 18.49 -8.94
N LEU A 176 18.11 17.60 -8.04
CA LEU A 176 17.83 16.18 -8.29
C LEU A 176 16.32 15.98 -8.31
N LYS A 177 15.77 15.32 -9.32
CA LYS A 177 14.32 15.04 -9.41
C LYS A 177 14.05 13.59 -9.75
N ILE A 178 12.89 13.11 -9.33
CA ILE A 178 12.31 11.86 -9.81
C ILE A 178 11.04 12.17 -10.60
N LYS A 179 10.94 11.56 -11.78
CA LYS A 179 9.69 11.53 -12.54
C LYS A 179 9.12 10.12 -12.49
N PHE A 180 7.86 9.96 -12.14
CA PHE A 180 7.24 8.64 -12.00
C PHE A 180 5.76 8.62 -12.40
N LYS A 181 5.21 7.41 -12.59
CA LYS A 181 3.76 7.18 -12.74
C LYS A 181 3.23 6.24 -11.66
N ILE A 182 1.94 6.34 -11.38
CA ILE A 182 1.24 5.53 -10.38
C ILE A 182 0.74 4.21 -10.99
N ASN A 183 0.94 3.11 -10.27
CA ASN A 183 0.45 1.77 -10.61
C ASN A 183 -0.84 1.42 -9.83
N PRO A 184 -2.04 1.54 -10.43
CA PRO A 184 -3.28 1.11 -9.78
C PRO A 184 -3.34 -0.42 -9.59
N ASN A 185 -2.61 -1.20 -10.39
CA ASN A 185 -2.61 -2.65 -10.32
C ASN A 185 -1.79 -3.21 -9.16
N ALA A 186 -1.02 -2.36 -8.46
CA ALA A 186 -0.27 -2.75 -7.27
C ALA A 186 -1.16 -2.91 -6.03
N PHE A 187 -2.35 -2.32 -6.04
CA PHE A 187 -3.27 -2.37 -4.92
C PHE A 187 -3.80 -3.78 -4.67
N VAL A 188 -4.02 -4.05 -3.38
CA VAL A 188 -4.55 -5.31 -2.86
C VAL A 188 -5.67 -5.04 -1.87
N PHE A 189 -6.50 -6.04 -1.65
CA PHE A 189 -7.49 -6.05 -0.61
C PHE A 189 -7.39 -7.33 0.23
N ALA A 190 -7.90 -7.28 1.46
CA ALA A 190 -8.02 -8.43 2.34
C ALA A 190 -9.14 -8.22 3.34
N GLN A 191 -9.87 -9.27 3.68
CA GLN A 191 -10.80 -9.22 4.79
C GLN A 191 -10.04 -9.29 6.12
N VAL A 192 -10.32 -8.33 6.99
CA VAL A 192 -9.81 -8.31 8.36
C VAL A 192 -10.54 -9.39 9.15
N ASN A 193 -9.89 -9.93 10.18
CA ASN A 193 -10.58 -10.78 11.13
C ASN A 193 -11.74 -10.01 11.79
N SER A 194 -12.97 -10.36 11.45
CA SER A 194 -14.15 -9.65 11.92
C SER A 194 -14.24 -9.63 13.44
N ILE A 195 -13.84 -10.71 14.15
CA ILE A 195 -13.83 -10.74 15.62
C ILE A 195 -12.90 -9.66 16.17
N ILE A 196 -11.68 -9.58 15.63
CA ILE A 196 -10.66 -8.64 16.12
C ILE A 196 -11.06 -7.20 15.80
N SER A 197 -11.53 -6.96 14.58
CA SER A 197 -12.01 -5.65 14.16
C SER A 197 -13.18 -5.18 15.02
N MET A 198 -14.18 -6.06 15.24
CA MET A 198 -15.34 -5.76 16.09
C MET A 198 -14.94 -5.54 17.55
N ALA A 199 -14.09 -6.40 18.13
CA ALA A 199 -13.60 -6.23 19.49
C ALA A 199 -12.91 -4.88 19.70
N LYS A 200 -12.07 -4.47 18.73
CA LYS A 200 -11.42 -3.16 18.75
C LYS A 200 -12.44 -2.03 18.62
N TYR A 201 -13.37 -2.12 17.67
CA TYR A 201 -14.45 -1.14 17.51
C TYR A 201 -15.26 -0.97 18.81
N PHE A 202 -15.70 -2.07 19.43
CA PHE A 202 -16.49 -2.01 20.66
C PHE A 202 -15.69 -1.48 21.86
N THR A 203 -14.40 -1.79 21.92
CA THR A 203 -13.52 -1.24 22.97
C THR A 203 -13.39 0.27 22.82
N MET A 204 -13.28 0.76 21.58
CA MET A 204 -13.11 2.19 21.28
C MET A 204 -14.40 2.99 21.45
N ASN A 205 -15.57 2.39 21.17
CA ASN A 205 -16.89 3.05 21.21
C ASN A 205 -17.75 2.63 22.42
N LYS A 206 -17.13 2.15 23.49
CA LYS A 206 -17.83 1.55 24.65
C LYS A 206 -18.91 2.47 25.24
N THR A 207 -18.67 3.76 25.35
CA THR A 207 -19.61 4.74 25.92
C THR A 207 -20.90 4.84 25.09
N ASP A 208 -20.75 4.93 23.77
CA ASP A 208 -21.87 5.12 22.84
C ASP A 208 -22.71 3.85 22.73
N LEU A 209 -22.05 2.69 22.84
CA LEU A 209 -22.71 1.39 22.87
C LEU A 209 -23.50 1.16 24.16
N MET A 210 -22.96 1.61 25.30
CA MET A 210 -23.67 1.57 26.59
C MET A 210 -24.90 2.49 26.58
N ALA A 211 -24.81 3.64 25.89
CA ALA A 211 -25.94 4.55 25.69
C ALA A 211 -27.01 3.96 24.74
N GLY A 212 -26.64 3.05 23.84
CA GLY A 212 -27.54 2.37 22.91
C GLY A 212 -28.44 1.28 23.51
N GLY A 213 -28.39 1.08 24.83
CA GLY A 213 -29.29 0.18 25.57
C GLY A 213 -28.79 -1.28 25.69
N PRO A 214 -29.40 -2.07 26.59
CA PRO A 214 -28.95 -3.42 26.95
C PRO A 214 -29.05 -4.44 25.80
N ASP A 215 -29.89 -4.20 24.80
CA ASP A 215 -30.08 -5.13 23.68
C ASP A 215 -28.88 -5.15 22.72
N LYS A 216 -28.21 -4.00 22.49
CA LYS A 216 -26.97 -3.94 21.71
C LYS A 216 -25.85 -4.73 22.37
N LEU A 217 -25.71 -4.64 23.69
CA LEU A 217 -24.68 -5.37 24.45
C LEU A 217 -24.92 -6.89 24.42
N LYS A 218 -26.17 -7.33 24.53
CA LYS A 218 -26.52 -8.76 24.42
C LYS A 218 -26.15 -9.33 23.06
N ILE A 219 -26.39 -8.59 21.97
CA ILE A 219 -26.02 -9.03 20.61
C ILE A 219 -24.49 -9.23 20.50
N ILE A 220 -23.72 -8.31 21.08
CA ILE A 220 -22.25 -8.39 21.10
C ILE A 220 -21.76 -9.60 21.91
N GLU A 221 -22.35 -9.85 23.08
CA GLU A 221 -21.98 -10.98 23.92
C GLU A 221 -22.29 -12.33 23.24
N ILE A 222 -23.44 -12.44 22.56
CA ILE A 222 -23.81 -13.60 21.75
C ILE A 222 -22.78 -13.84 20.64
N LEU A 223 -22.33 -12.78 19.96
CA LEU A 223 -21.33 -12.88 18.91
C LEU A 223 -20.01 -13.48 19.43
N PHE A 224 -19.44 -12.97 20.53
CA PHE A 224 -18.18 -13.50 21.05
C PHE A 224 -18.30 -14.94 21.56
N ARG A 225 -19.46 -15.32 22.12
CA ARG A 225 -19.71 -16.69 22.58
C ARG A 225 -19.89 -17.67 21.43
N ASN A 226 -20.56 -17.25 20.35
CA ASN A 226 -21.01 -18.14 19.28
C ASN A 226 -20.22 -18.01 17.97
N TRP A 227 -19.17 -17.20 17.95
CA TRP A 227 -18.28 -17.14 16.78
C TRP A 227 -17.52 -18.45 16.64
N SER A 228 -17.91 -19.27 15.67
CA SER A 228 -17.13 -20.46 15.29
C SER A 228 -15.91 -20.04 14.46
N LEU A 229 -14.72 -20.47 14.86
CA LEU A 229 -13.43 -20.27 14.15
C LEU A 229 -13.37 -20.91 12.74
N GLY A 230 -14.46 -21.48 12.23
CA GLY A 230 -14.51 -22.37 11.08
C GLY A 230 -14.75 -21.76 9.70
N TYR A 231 -14.99 -20.45 9.57
CA TYR A 231 -15.22 -19.85 8.24
C TYR A 231 -13.94 -19.93 7.38
N GLN A 232 -14.02 -20.67 6.27
CA GLN A 232 -12.96 -20.81 5.27
C GLN A 232 -13.05 -19.69 4.23
N TYR A 233 -12.75 -18.45 4.63
CA TYR A 233 -12.58 -17.34 3.69
C TYR A 233 -11.10 -17.16 3.32
N SER A 234 -10.83 -16.34 2.30
CA SER A 234 -9.49 -16.05 1.81
C SER A 234 -8.65 -15.33 2.87
N LYS A 235 -7.69 -16.05 3.47
CA LYS A 235 -6.78 -15.52 4.48
C LYS A 235 -5.45 -15.05 3.88
N GLN A 236 -5.54 -14.20 2.87
CA GLN A 236 -4.38 -13.63 2.18
C GLN A 236 -4.74 -12.27 1.56
N PHE A 237 -3.73 -11.57 1.04
CA PHE A 237 -3.96 -10.43 0.16
C PHE A 237 -4.39 -10.90 -1.22
N THR A 238 -5.45 -10.29 -1.74
CA THR A 238 -5.90 -10.46 -3.12
C THR A 238 -5.60 -9.22 -3.92
N LYS A 239 -5.04 -9.39 -5.12
CA LYS A 239 -4.75 -8.29 -6.04
C LYS A 239 -6.04 -7.69 -6.59
N MET A 240 -6.09 -6.38 -6.80
CA MET A 240 -7.19 -5.74 -7.52
C MET A 240 -7.38 -6.38 -8.91
N GLY A 241 -8.63 -6.67 -9.27
CA GLY A 241 -9.03 -7.40 -10.47
C GLY A 241 -9.07 -8.92 -10.30
N CYS A 242 -8.64 -9.46 -9.15
CA CYS A 242 -8.78 -10.87 -8.81
C CYS A 242 -9.93 -11.09 -7.81
N THR A 243 -10.52 -12.28 -7.87
CA THR A 243 -11.60 -12.69 -6.98
C THR A 243 -11.05 -13.33 -5.71
N ALA A 244 -11.69 -13.06 -4.57
CA ALA A 244 -11.42 -13.70 -3.30
C ALA A 244 -12.72 -14.16 -2.64
N ASP A 245 -12.68 -15.29 -1.95
CA ASP A 245 -13.79 -15.72 -1.10
C ASP A 245 -13.83 -14.86 0.17
N LEU A 246 -14.83 -13.98 0.29
CA LEU A 246 -15.02 -13.11 1.45
C LEU A 246 -16.31 -13.47 2.17
N ILE A 247 -16.36 -13.22 3.48
CA ILE A 247 -17.61 -13.20 4.24
C ILE A 247 -18.40 -11.97 3.78
N THR A 248 -19.60 -12.19 3.23
CA THR A 248 -20.48 -11.13 2.68
C THR A 248 -21.80 -11.01 3.45
N LYS A 249 -22.12 -12.02 4.27
CA LYS A 249 -23.30 -12.05 5.13
C LYS A 249 -22.90 -12.53 6.51
N ILE A 250 -23.43 -11.90 7.54
CA ILE A 250 -23.37 -12.39 8.93
C ILE A 250 -24.75 -12.17 9.54
N SER A 251 -25.51 -13.26 9.71
CA SER A 251 -26.84 -13.26 10.34
C SER A 251 -26.86 -14.04 11.64
N ILE A 252 -27.82 -13.71 12.51
CA ILE A 252 -28.05 -14.44 13.75
C ILE A 252 -29.28 -15.33 13.57
N GLU A 253 -29.10 -16.65 13.51
CA GLU A 253 -30.22 -17.59 13.44
C GLU A 253 -30.53 -18.20 14.81
N LEU A 254 -31.82 -18.18 15.18
CA LEU A 254 -32.35 -18.88 16.35
C LEU A 254 -32.41 -20.37 16.03
N ILE A 255 -31.63 -21.20 16.73
CA ILE A 255 -31.52 -22.63 16.40
C ILE A 255 -32.51 -23.49 17.18
N THR A 256 -33.05 -23.05 18.32
CA THR A 256 -34.05 -23.84 19.08
C THR A 256 -34.95 -23.00 19.99
N ASN A 257 -36.07 -23.60 20.43
CA ASN A 257 -36.93 -23.12 21.53
C ASN A 257 -36.20 -22.89 22.88
N SER A 258 -34.90 -23.21 22.96
CA SER A 258 -34.03 -22.94 24.13
C SER A 258 -33.42 -21.53 24.13
N GLY A 259 -33.60 -20.75 23.06
CA GLY A 259 -33.08 -19.37 22.96
C GLY A 259 -31.62 -19.23 22.50
N LEU A 260 -30.94 -20.35 22.20
CA LEU A 260 -29.58 -20.34 21.64
C LEU A 260 -29.56 -19.82 20.18
N LYS A 261 -28.73 -18.81 19.94
CA LYS A 261 -28.57 -18.10 18.66
C LYS A 261 -27.19 -18.39 18.08
N ASN A 262 -27.07 -19.08 16.93
CA ASN A 262 -25.75 -19.20 16.29
C ASN A 262 -25.54 -18.08 15.28
N LEU A 263 -24.29 -17.69 15.12
CA LEU A 263 -23.85 -16.80 14.08
C LEU A 263 -23.65 -17.60 12.79
N MET A 264 -24.39 -17.28 11.72
CA MET A 264 -24.21 -17.87 10.41
C MET A 264 -23.64 -16.84 9.45
N GLY A 265 -22.46 -17.15 8.90
CA GLY A 265 -21.78 -16.36 7.88
C GLY A 265 -21.94 -17.01 6.51
N SER A 266 -22.15 -16.21 5.48
CA SER A 266 -22.07 -16.68 4.09
C SER A 266 -20.80 -16.18 3.44
N ILE A 267 -20.13 -17.06 2.71
CA ILE A 267 -18.93 -16.77 1.94
C ILE A 267 -19.33 -16.66 0.48
N THR A 268 -18.86 -15.62 -0.20
CA THR A 268 -19.12 -15.39 -1.61
C THR A 268 -17.82 -14.96 -2.29
N PRO A 269 -17.58 -15.39 -3.54
CA PRO A 269 -16.51 -14.83 -4.36
C PRO A 269 -16.79 -13.34 -4.63
N VAL A 270 -15.83 -12.48 -4.31
CA VAL A 270 -15.91 -11.01 -4.51
C VAL A 270 -14.68 -10.53 -5.25
N THR A 271 -14.88 -9.64 -6.23
CA THR A 271 -13.85 -8.98 -7.01
C THR A 271 -13.89 -7.48 -6.76
N LEU A 272 -12.76 -6.92 -6.34
CA LEU A 272 -12.57 -5.47 -6.24
C LEU A 272 -11.61 -5.03 -7.34
N SER A 273 -11.86 -3.88 -7.96
CA SER A 273 -10.97 -3.28 -8.95
C SER A 273 -10.85 -1.76 -8.78
N ILE A 274 -9.85 -1.15 -9.40
CA ILE A 274 -9.71 0.32 -9.42
C ILE A 274 -10.07 0.81 -10.82
N LYS A 275 -11.14 1.59 -10.94
CA LYS A 275 -11.58 2.16 -12.22
C LYS A 275 -10.64 3.26 -12.70
N ASN A 276 -10.35 4.19 -11.81
CA ASN A 276 -9.43 5.30 -12.02
C ASN A 276 -9.01 5.88 -10.66
N TYR A 277 -8.06 6.81 -10.68
CA TYR A 277 -7.62 7.53 -9.49
C TYR A 277 -7.30 8.99 -9.85
N VAL A 278 -7.28 9.83 -8.83
CA VAL A 278 -6.78 11.19 -8.87
C VAL A 278 -5.74 11.33 -7.77
N VAL A 279 -4.50 11.66 -8.13
CA VAL A 279 -3.49 12.07 -7.14
C VAL A 279 -3.79 13.50 -6.79
N THR A 280 -4.05 13.82 -5.52
CA THR A 280 -4.38 15.17 -5.07
C THR A 280 -3.13 15.95 -4.65
N GLU A 281 -2.20 15.27 -3.99
CA GLU A 281 -0.99 15.87 -3.45
C GLU A 281 0.19 14.91 -3.55
N VAL A 282 1.37 15.47 -3.88
CA VAL A 282 2.66 14.78 -3.80
C VAL A 282 3.65 15.74 -3.19
N THR A 283 4.26 15.34 -2.09
CA THR A 283 5.17 16.17 -1.29
C THR A 283 6.44 15.40 -1.03
N ALA A 284 7.59 15.99 -1.36
CA ALA A 284 8.90 15.44 -1.02
C ALA A 284 9.32 16.03 0.32
N ASN A 285 9.42 15.17 1.33
CA ASN A 285 9.82 15.55 2.67
C ASN A 285 11.32 15.28 2.78
N MET A 286 12.11 16.32 2.50
CA MET A 286 13.55 16.22 2.44
C MET A 286 14.16 16.53 3.81
N SER A 287 14.93 15.59 4.33
CA SER A 287 15.79 15.83 5.49
C SER A 287 17.14 16.35 4.98
N GLY A 288 17.74 17.29 5.68
CA GLY A 288 19.04 17.83 5.31
C GLY A 288 19.65 18.66 6.41
N TYR A 289 20.88 19.11 6.17
CA TYR A 289 21.59 20.00 7.06
C TYR A 289 22.17 21.19 6.30
N LYS A 290 22.30 22.30 7.03
CA LYS A 290 23.09 23.45 6.59
C LYS A 290 24.54 23.24 6.98
N ALA A 291 25.43 23.52 6.06
CA ALA A 291 26.86 23.40 6.25
C ALA A 291 27.47 24.78 6.48
N THR A 292 28.52 24.85 7.30
CA THR A 292 29.33 26.07 7.41
C THR A 292 30.09 26.31 6.11
N ASP A 293 30.43 27.57 5.79
CA ASP A 293 31.18 27.92 4.58
C ASP A 293 32.49 27.13 4.43
N ASP A 294 33.22 26.88 5.53
CA ASP A 294 34.45 26.06 5.51
C ASP A 294 34.18 24.61 5.05
N CYS A 295 33.06 24.03 5.47
CA CYS A 295 32.65 22.68 5.08
C CYS A 295 32.26 22.65 3.60
N LEU A 296 31.48 23.64 3.14
CA LEU A 296 31.12 23.78 1.73
C LEU A 296 32.34 23.93 0.83
N GLN A 297 33.33 24.73 1.24
CA GLN A 297 34.55 24.90 0.48
C GLN A 297 35.35 23.60 0.38
N ARG A 298 35.48 22.84 1.48
CA ARG A 298 36.12 21.51 1.45
C ARG A 298 35.41 20.52 0.54
N VAL A 299 34.07 20.52 0.54
CA VAL A 299 33.27 19.67 -0.35
C VAL A 299 33.48 20.07 -1.82
N ARG A 300 33.50 21.37 -2.12
CA ARG A 300 33.84 21.90 -3.45
C ARG A 300 35.23 21.46 -3.90
N ASP A 301 36.24 21.65 -3.05
CA ASP A 301 37.63 21.28 -3.36
C ASP A 301 37.77 19.77 -3.58
N PHE A 302 37.06 18.96 -2.79
CA PHE A 302 37.05 17.50 -2.92
C PHE A 302 36.49 17.04 -4.27
N PHE A 303 35.37 17.63 -4.72
CA PHE A 303 34.71 17.27 -5.97
C PHE A 303 35.19 18.07 -7.19
N ALA A 304 36.05 19.08 -7.01
CA ALA A 304 36.60 19.87 -8.12
C ALA A 304 37.32 19.00 -9.17
N ASN A 305 37.97 17.92 -8.73
CA ASN A 305 38.72 17.00 -9.59
C ASN A 305 38.27 15.53 -9.42
N ARG A 306 37.12 15.28 -8.79
CA ARG A 306 36.62 13.93 -8.53
C ARG A 306 35.14 13.84 -8.89
N PRO A 307 34.71 12.79 -9.63
CA PRO A 307 33.29 12.60 -9.87
C PRO A 307 32.56 12.29 -8.57
N PHE A 308 31.34 12.83 -8.43
CA PHE A 308 30.41 12.35 -7.42
C PHE A 308 29.82 11.02 -7.91
N VAL A 309 30.09 9.94 -7.18
CA VAL A 309 29.66 8.59 -7.55
C VAL A 309 28.76 8.05 -6.44
N VAL A 310 27.58 7.61 -6.82
CA VAL A 310 26.64 6.94 -5.93
C VAL A 310 26.50 5.49 -6.36
N PRO A 311 26.76 4.51 -5.49
CA PRO A 311 26.43 3.13 -5.79
C PRO A 311 24.91 2.99 -5.85
N SER A 312 24.42 2.45 -6.96
CA SER A 312 22.99 2.21 -7.18
C SER A 312 22.78 0.79 -7.65
N GLN A 313 21.66 0.21 -7.24
CA GLN A 313 21.19 -1.08 -7.71
C GLN A 313 20.06 -0.90 -8.72
N ARG A 314 19.92 -1.87 -9.62
CA ARG A 314 18.78 -2.00 -10.54
C ARG A 314 18.45 -3.48 -10.72
N VAL A 315 17.19 -3.77 -11.02
CA VAL A 315 16.78 -5.11 -11.45
C VAL A 315 16.81 -5.18 -12.97
N GLU A 316 17.56 -6.14 -13.50
CA GLU A 316 17.56 -6.49 -14.92
C GLU A 316 16.59 -7.65 -15.17
N ALA A 317 15.61 -7.42 -16.05
CA ALA A 317 14.63 -8.44 -16.43
C ALA A 317 15.03 -9.08 -17.76
N TRP A 318 15.14 -10.41 -17.76
CA TRP A 318 15.38 -11.21 -18.95
C TRP A 318 14.13 -12.04 -19.26
N SER A 319 13.48 -11.73 -20.38
CA SER A 319 12.31 -12.50 -20.83
C SER A 319 12.75 -13.81 -21.46
N PHE A 320 11.99 -14.87 -21.22
CA PHE A 320 12.14 -16.09 -21.99
C PHE A 320 11.70 -15.86 -23.44
N PRO A 321 12.38 -16.48 -24.43
CA PRO A 321 12.05 -16.32 -25.83
C PRO A 321 10.70 -16.96 -26.21
N THR A 322 10.20 -17.89 -25.40
CA THR A 322 8.93 -18.59 -25.62
C THR A 322 8.00 -18.44 -24.43
N SER A 323 6.71 -18.23 -24.72
CA SER A 323 5.65 -18.21 -23.71
C SER A 323 5.42 -19.61 -23.12
N ALA A 324 4.88 -19.66 -21.90
CA ALA A 324 4.44 -20.91 -21.29
C ALA A 324 3.32 -21.59 -22.09
N THR A 325 3.46 -22.89 -22.29
CA THR A 325 2.38 -23.76 -22.77
C THR A 325 1.75 -24.51 -21.59
N THR A 326 0.63 -25.20 -21.83
CA THR A 326 -0.03 -26.04 -20.81
C THR A 326 0.86 -27.17 -20.27
N THR A 327 1.90 -27.56 -21.00
CA THR A 327 2.90 -28.55 -20.57
C THR A 327 4.16 -27.91 -19.96
N GLY A 328 4.14 -26.59 -19.76
CA GLY A 328 5.23 -25.79 -19.21
C GLY A 328 6.06 -25.04 -20.26
N ILE A 329 7.23 -24.57 -19.84
CA ILE A 329 8.26 -23.97 -20.71
C ILE A 329 9.45 -24.93 -20.74
N ARG A 330 9.92 -25.28 -21.94
CA ARG A 330 11.20 -25.98 -22.14
C ARG A 330 12.17 -25.04 -22.83
N THR A 331 12.98 -24.32 -22.05
CA THR A 331 13.99 -23.40 -22.55
C THR A 331 15.28 -23.54 -21.74
N SER A 332 16.41 -23.27 -22.37
CA SER A 332 17.72 -23.15 -21.73
C SER A 332 18.28 -21.79 -22.08
N GLN A 333 18.62 -20.99 -21.07
CA GLN A 333 19.16 -19.64 -21.25
C GLN A 333 20.39 -19.47 -20.37
N ASN A 334 21.49 -19.03 -20.95
CA ASN A 334 22.69 -18.65 -20.23
C ASN A 334 22.64 -17.14 -20.00
N ILE A 335 22.52 -16.72 -18.75
CA ILE A 335 22.49 -15.30 -18.37
C ILE A 335 23.85 -14.99 -17.73
N PRO A 336 24.73 -14.21 -18.38
CA PRO A 336 25.96 -13.78 -17.76
C PRO A 336 25.64 -12.84 -16.60
N LEU A 337 26.12 -13.18 -15.41
CA LEU A 337 26.02 -12.34 -14.24
C LEU A 337 27.18 -11.34 -14.24
N SER A 338 26.87 -10.05 -14.36
CA SER A 338 27.84 -8.96 -14.22
C SER A 338 27.40 -8.03 -13.09
N HIS A 339 28.36 -7.57 -12.28
CA HIS A 339 28.12 -6.60 -11.18
C HIS A 339 27.02 -7.02 -10.19
N VAL A 340 26.96 -8.30 -9.85
CA VAL A 340 26.00 -8.84 -8.88
C VAL A 340 26.48 -8.55 -7.45
N THR A 341 25.55 -8.19 -6.58
CA THR A 341 25.77 -8.10 -5.13
C THR A 341 25.41 -9.45 -4.50
N ASP A 342 26.31 -9.94 -3.66
CA ASP A 342 26.32 -11.26 -3.01
C ASP A 342 25.28 -11.43 -1.89
#